data_AF-A0A948UQD1-F1
#
_entry.id   AF-A0A948UQD1-F1
#
_cell.length_a   1.000
_cell.length_b   1.000
_cell.length_c   1.000
_cell.angle_alpha   90.00
_cell.angle_beta   90.00
_cell.angle_gamma   90.00
#
_symmetry.space_group_name_H-M   'P 1'
#
loop_
_entity.id
_entity.type
_entity.pdbx_description
1 polymer ?
#
loop_
_entity_poly.entity_id
_entity_poly.type
_entity_poly.pdbx_seq_one_letter_code
_entity_poly.pdbx_strand_id
1 'polypeptide(L)'
;YSFSKLWKDLPDMFTIVFLVKYGKRPLHFFGIIGGTLAFIGILILSYLTMLRFMGESIGGRPLLFFGMLLVLAGFQIFFTGFLADLMINISQTKRLLEEDSQHYPIKYPGE
;
A
#
# COMPACT_ATOMS: atom_id res chain seq x y z
N TYR A 1 2.66 10.03 32.61
CA TYR A 1 1.36 9.36 32.34
C TYR A 1 0.54 9.93 31.18
N SER A 2 0.81 11.14 30.66
CA SER A 2 0.03 11.70 29.54
C SER A 2 0.48 11.20 28.15
N PHE A 3 1.78 11.06 27.92
CA PHE A 3 2.33 10.73 26.59
C PHE A 3 2.03 9.28 26.18
N SER A 4 2.03 8.34 27.12
CA SER A 4 1.71 6.93 26.88
C SER A 4 0.27 6.72 26.41
N LYS A 5 -0.67 7.58 26.84
CA LYS A 5 -2.06 7.53 26.39
C LYS A 5 -2.20 8.00 24.94
N LEU A 6 -1.52 9.09 24.57
CA LEU A 6 -1.51 9.58 23.19
C LEU A 6 -0.93 8.56 22.20
N TRP A 7 0.15 7.86 22.54
CA TRP A 7 0.71 6.80 21.68
C TRP A 7 -0.20 5.57 21.54
N LYS A 8 -1.02 5.30 22.56
CA LYS A 8 -1.97 4.19 22.53
C LYS A 8 -3.23 4.53 21.71
N ASP A 9 -3.67 5.78 21.79
CA ASP A 9 -4.92 6.24 21.17
C ASP A 9 -4.72 6.70 19.71
N LEU A 10 -3.51 7.15 19.34
CA LEU A 10 -3.18 7.61 17.97
C LEU A 10 -3.46 6.56 16.87
N PRO A 11 -2.99 5.29 17.00
CA PRO A 11 -3.28 4.26 16.01
C PRO A 11 -4.78 3.99 15.86
N ASP A 12 -5.54 4.11 16.95
CA ASP A 12 -6.96 3.84 16.98
C ASP A 12 -7.75 4.92 16.20
N MET A 13 -7.39 6.20 16.39
CA MET A 13 -7.94 7.29 15.59
C MET A 13 -7.59 7.17 14.11
N PHE A 14 -6.35 6.78 13.79
CA PHE A 14 -5.92 6.57 12.41
C PHE A 14 -6.72 5.44 11.75
N THR A 15 -6.96 4.36 12.50
CA THR A 15 -7.74 3.19 12.06
C THR A 15 -9.19 3.58 11.79
N ILE A 16 -9.83 4.36 12.67
CA ILE A 16 -11.21 4.82 12.50
C ILE A 16 -11.35 5.68 11.24
N VAL A 17 -10.48 6.68 11.06
CA VAL A 17 -10.50 7.53 9.84
C VAL A 17 -10.26 6.71 8.59
N PHE A 18 -9.33 5.76 8.66
CA PHE A 18 -9.02 4.87 7.55
C PHE A 18 -10.22 3.99 7.17
N LEU A 19 -10.85 3.33 8.15
CA LEU A 19 -12.03 2.48 7.93
C LEU A 19 -13.20 3.28 7.35
N VAL A 20 -13.50 4.44 7.93
CA VAL A 20 -14.65 5.26 7.53
C VAL A 20 -14.47 5.85 6.13
N LYS A 21 -13.27 6.33 5.79
CA LYS A 21 -13.03 7.04 4.52
C LYS A 21 -12.52 6.16 3.39
N TYR A 22 -11.75 5.11 3.70
CA TYR A 22 -11.03 4.31 2.71
C TYR A 22 -11.34 2.81 2.77
N GLY A 23 -12.18 2.36 3.71
CA GLY A 23 -12.52 0.94 3.89
C GLY A 23 -13.16 0.26 2.68
N LYS A 24 -13.69 1.02 1.70
CA LYS A 24 -14.25 0.48 0.45
C LYS A 24 -13.27 0.45 -0.74
N ARG A 25 -12.19 1.26 -0.72
CA ARG A 25 -11.19 1.39 -1.80
C ARG A 25 -9.82 1.77 -1.21
N PRO A 26 -9.17 0.85 -0.47
CA PRO A 26 -7.91 1.14 0.23
C PRO A 26 -6.76 1.50 -0.70
N LEU A 27 -6.78 1.01 -1.95
CA LEU A 27 -5.77 1.35 -2.96
C LEU A 27 -5.68 2.85 -3.24
N HIS A 28 -6.79 3.60 -3.18
CA HIS A 28 -6.72 5.03 -3.51
C HIS A 28 -5.90 5.81 -2.46
N PHE A 29 -6.02 5.47 -1.18
CA PHE A 29 -5.28 6.13 -0.12
C PHE A 29 -3.79 5.77 -0.15
N PHE A 30 -3.50 4.47 -0.07
CA PHE A 30 -2.13 3.97 -0.05
C PHE A 30 -1.43 4.12 -1.39
N GLY A 31 -2.16 4.01 -2.49
CA GLY A 31 -1.63 4.20 -3.84
C GLY A 31 -1.21 5.63 -4.12
N ILE A 32 -1.99 6.63 -3.68
CA ILE A 32 -1.58 8.05 -3.83
C ILE A 32 -0.36 8.35 -2.96
N ILE A 33 -0.37 7.93 -1.69
CA ILE A 33 0.75 8.20 -0.77
C ILE A 33 2.01 7.47 -1.24
N GLY A 34 1.91 6.17 -1.49
CA GLY A 34 3.02 5.34 -1.94
C GLY A 34 3.55 5.75 -3.31
N GLY A 35 2.64 6.05 -4.25
CA GLY A 35 2.98 6.55 -5.59
C GLY A 35 3.69 7.90 -5.55
N THR A 36 3.24 8.83 -4.70
CA THR A 36 3.91 10.13 -4.54
C THR A 36 5.31 9.96 -3.94
N LEU A 37 5.48 9.11 -2.92
CA LEU A 37 6.80 8.82 -2.35
C LEU A 37 7.74 8.16 -3.37
N ALA A 38 7.24 7.16 -4.10
CA ALA A 38 8.01 6.49 -5.14
C ALA A 38 8.41 7.46 -6.25
N PHE A 39 7.50 8.34 -6.68
CA PHE A 39 7.77 9.37 -7.69
C PHE A 39 8.87 10.34 -7.23
N ILE A 40 8.81 10.83 -5.98
CA ILE A 40 9.86 11.68 -5.41
C ILE A 40 11.21 10.94 -5.33
N GLY A 41 11.20 9.68 -4.88
CA GLY A 41 12.40 8.85 -4.84
C GLY A 41 13.02 8.64 -6.22
N ILE A 42 12.20 8.38 -7.24
CA ILE A 42 12.64 8.24 -8.64
C ILE A 42 13.23 9.55 -9.17
N LEU A 43 12.64 10.71 -8.87
CA LEU A 43 13.20 12.01 -9.26
C LEU A 43 14.59 12.23 -8.64
N ILE A 44 14.76 11.90 -7.36
CA ILE A 44 16.04 12.01 -6.66
C ILE A 44 17.07 11.07 -7.31
N LEU A 45 16.70 9.82 -7.56
CA LEU A 45 17.58 8.85 -8.21
C LEU A 45 17.93 9.25 -9.64
N SER A 46 16.97 9.76 -10.41
CA SER A 46 17.19 10.23 -11.78
C SER A 46 18.17 11.40 -11.83
N TYR A 47 18.03 12.36 -10.89
CA TYR A 47 18.98 13.46 -10.73
C TYR A 47 20.40 12.95 -10.43
N LEU A 48 20.53 12.01 -9.49
CA LEU A 48 21.82 11.38 -9.18
C LEU A 48 22.37 10.61 -10.38
N THR A 49 21.53 9.88 -11.12
CA THR A 49 21.94 9.17 -12.34
C THR A 49 22.49 10.13 -13.40
N MET A 50 21.86 11.28 -13.63
CA MET A 50 22.38 12.30 -14.56
C MET A 50 23.76 12.80 -14.12
N LEU A 51 23.93 13.08 -12.82
CA LEU A 51 25.22 13.47 -12.24
C LEU A 51 26.29 12.38 -12.44
N ARG A 52 25.90 11.09 -12.41
CA ARG A 52 26.82 9.97 -12.65
C ARG A 52 27.37 10.00 -14.06
N PHE A 53 26.53 10.28 -15.04
CA PHE A 53 26.92 10.37 -16.44
C PHE A 53 27.88 11.54 -16.70
N MET A 54 27.87 12.58 -15.88
CA MET A 54 28.83 13.69 -15.93
C MET A 54 30.21 13.37 -15.32
N GLY A 55 30.43 12.13 -14.85
CA GLY A 55 31.73 11.68 -14.34
C GLY A 55 31.94 11.84 -12.83
N GLU A 56 30.94 12.34 -12.10
CA GLU A 56 31.00 12.47 -10.64
C GLU A 56 30.93 11.09 -9.94
N SER A 57 31.71 10.94 -8.86
CA SER A 57 31.59 9.80 -7.96
C SER A 57 30.39 9.98 -7.04
N ILE A 58 29.41 9.08 -7.18
CA ILE A 58 28.18 9.10 -6.37
C ILE A 58 28.24 8.07 -5.24
N GLY A 59 29.16 7.11 -5.32
CA GLY A 59 29.35 6.09 -4.28
C GLY A 59 29.69 6.76 -2.94
N GLY A 60 28.78 6.67 -1.98
CA GLY A 60 28.95 7.20 -0.62
C GLY A 60 28.07 8.42 -0.26
N ARG A 61 27.29 8.99 -1.19
CA ARG A 61 26.37 10.08 -0.85
C ARG A 61 25.10 9.54 -0.15
N PRO A 62 24.76 9.99 1.08
CA PRO A 62 23.55 9.56 1.80
C PRO A 62 22.27 9.75 0.99
N LEU A 63 22.28 10.71 0.06
CA LEU A 63 21.20 11.00 -0.87
C LEU A 63 20.81 9.82 -1.77
N LEU A 64 21.76 8.96 -2.17
CA LEU A 64 21.46 7.78 -2.99
C LEU A 64 20.67 6.75 -2.16
N PHE A 65 21.13 6.47 -0.94
CA PHE A 65 20.41 5.59 -0.02
C PHE A 65 19.03 6.15 0.32
N PHE A 66 18.92 7.45 0.56
CA PHE A 66 17.65 8.11 0.82
C PHE A 66 16.68 7.99 -0.37
N GLY A 67 17.15 8.23 -1.59
CA GLY A 67 16.36 8.04 -2.81
C GLY A 67 15.89 6.60 -2.97
N MET A 68 16.77 5.61 -2.79
CA MET A 68 16.39 4.19 -2.84
C MET A 68 15.39 3.82 -1.75
N LEU A 69 15.59 4.28 -0.52
CA LEU A 69 14.67 4.03 0.59
C LEU A 69 13.30 4.62 0.33
N LEU A 70 13.22 5.83 -0.23
CA LEU A 70 11.95 6.46 -0.64
C LEU A 70 11.22 5.64 -1.69
N VAL A 71 11.94 5.14 -2.70
CA VAL A 71 11.36 4.28 -3.74
C VAL A 71 10.85 2.97 -3.14
N LEU A 72 11.67 2.30 -2.32
CA LEU A 72 11.28 1.04 -1.68
C LEU A 72 10.10 1.21 -0.73
N ALA A 73 10.10 2.25 0.10
CA ALA A 73 8.98 2.55 1.00
C ALA A 73 7.71 2.91 0.21
N GLY A 74 7.83 3.71 -0.85
CA GLY A 74 6.72 4.05 -1.73
C GLY A 74 6.09 2.82 -2.39
N PHE A 75 6.92 1.93 -2.94
CA PHE A 75 6.46 0.65 -3.48
C PHE A 75 5.81 -0.24 -2.42
N GLN A 76 6.40 -0.36 -1.23
CA GLN A 76 5.82 -1.16 -0.15
C GLN A 76 4.40 -0.67 0.21
N ILE A 77 4.23 0.65 0.40
CA ILE A 77 2.92 1.25 0.71
C ILE A 77 1.94 1.01 -0.45
N PHE A 78 2.37 1.22 -1.69
CA PHE A 78 1.56 0.98 -2.88
C PHE A 78 1.07 -0.48 -2.95
N PHE A 79 1.99 -1.45 -2.78
CA PHE A 79 1.65 -2.87 -2.80
C PHE A 79 0.75 -3.27 -1.63
N THR A 80 0.93 -2.70 -0.44
CA THR A 80 0.01 -2.91 0.69
C THR A 80 -1.41 -2.45 0.32
N GLY A 81 -1.55 -1.29 -0.31
CA GLY A 81 -2.83 -0.77 -0.78
C GLY A 81 -3.48 -1.68 -1.82
N PHE A 82 -2.70 -2.15 -2.78
CA PHE A 82 -3.14 -3.08 -3.82
C PHE A 82 -3.59 -4.42 -3.23
N LEU A 83 -2.82 -4.98 -2.30
CA LEU A 83 -3.16 -6.25 -1.66
C LEU A 83 -4.44 -6.13 -0.83
N ALA A 84 -4.63 -5.01 -0.13
CA ALA A 84 -5.88 -4.75 0.61
C ALA A 84 -7.10 -4.71 -0.32
N ASP A 85 -6.98 -4.07 -1.49
CA ASP A 85 -8.07 -4.00 -2.48
C ASP A 85 -8.40 -5.39 -3.06
N LEU A 86 -7.37 -6.19 -3.36
CA LEU A 86 -7.53 -7.59 -3.79
C LEU A 86 -8.22 -8.43 -2.71
N MET A 87 -7.81 -8.31 -1.44
CA MET A 87 -8.44 -9.06 -0.35
C MET A 87 -9.93 -8.74 -0.22
N ILE A 88 -10.31 -7.46 -0.29
CA ILE A 88 -11.72 -7.04 -0.25
C ILE A 88 -12.49 -7.66 -1.41
N ASN A 89 -11.95 -7.59 -2.63
CA ASN A 89 -12.61 -8.15 -3.81
C ASN A 89 -12.78 -9.67 -3.73
N ILE A 90 -11.76 -10.39 -3.25
CA ILE A 90 -11.82 -11.84 -3.03
C ILE A 90 -12.86 -12.18 -1.97
N SER A 91 -12.90 -11.45 -0.84
CA SER A 91 -13.88 -11.65 0.22
C SER A 91 -15.31 -11.37 -0.24
N GLN A 92 -15.52 -10.36 -1.09
CA GLN A 92 -16.82 -10.07 -1.69
C GLN A 92 -17.26 -11.19 -2.64
N THR A 93 -16.35 -11.64 -3.51
CA THR A 93 -16.63 -12.73 -4.45
C THR A 93 -17.01 -14.03 -3.75
N LYS A 94 -16.31 -14.39 -2.65
CA LYS A 94 -16.65 -15.59 -1.87
C LYS A 94 -18.07 -15.55 -1.28
N ARG A 95 -18.48 -14.40 -0.73
CA ARG A 95 -19.83 -14.24 -0.16
C ARG A 95 -20.92 -14.45 -1.19
N LEU A 96 -20.72 -13.98 -2.41
CA LEU A 96 -21.67 -14.17 -3.51
C LEU A 96 -21.80 -15.66 -3.89
N LEU A 97 -20.68 -16.39 -3.93
CA LEU A 97 -20.68 -17.83 -4.21
C LEU A 97 -21.35 -18.63 -3.08
N GLU A 98 -21.15 -18.24 -1.82
CA GLU A 98 -21.80 -18.86 -0.66
C GLU A 98 -23.31 -18.62 -0.66
N GLU A 99 -23.76 -17.38 -0.97
CA GLU A 99 -25.18 -17.01 -1.06
C GLU A 99 -25.90 -17.74 -2.21
N ASP A 100 -25.26 -17.84 -3.39
CA ASP A 100 -25.79 -18.59 -4.54
C ASP A 100 -25.86 -20.10 -4.27
N SER A 101 -24.85 -20.66 -3.60
CA SER A 101 -24.84 -22.09 -3.23
C SER A 101 -25.90 -22.47 -2.19
N GLN A 102 -26.34 -21.53 -1.34
CA GLN A 102 -27.47 -21.76 -0.44
C GLN A 102 -28.82 -21.71 -1.17
N HIS A 103 -28.92 -20.93 -2.24
CA HIS A 103 -30.17 -20.79 -3.00
C HIS A 103 -30.32 -21.84 -4.11
N TYR A 104 -29.22 -22.32 -4.67
CA TYR A 104 -29.17 -23.41 -5.64
C TYR A 104 -28.24 -24.52 -5.13
N PRO A 105 -28.78 -25.58 -4.48
CA PRO A 105 -27.95 -26.71 -4.10
C PRO A 105 -27.42 -27.34 -5.39
N ILE A 106 -26.12 -27.20 -5.63
CA ILE A 106 -25.43 -27.86 -6.73
C ILE A 106 -25.60 -29.37 -6.53
N LYS A 107 -26.58 -29.98 -7.20
CA LYS A 107 -26.64 -31.43 -7.36
C LYS A 107 -25.47 -31.81 -8.26
N TYR A 108 -24.43 -32.38 -7.67
CA TYR A 108 -23.40 -33.06 -8.44
C TYR A 108 -24.08 -34.13 -9.30
N PRO A 109 -23.94 -34.11 -10.64
CA PRO A 109 -24.46 -35.18 -11.48
C PRO A 109 -23.61 -36.43 -11.22
N GLY A 110 -24.12 -37.36 -10.41
CA GLY A 110 -23.36 -38.57 -10.06
C GLY A 110 -23.90 -39.47 -8.95
N GLU A 111 -25.13 -39.29 -8.45
CA GLU A 111 -25.84 -40.30 -7.64
C GLU A 111 -27.19 -40.68 -8.26
#